data_AF-A0A7S1DZG9-F1
#
_entry.id   AF-A0A7S1DZG9-F1
#
_cell.length_a   1.000
_cell.length_b   1.000
_cell.length_c   1.000
_cell.angle_alpha   90.00
_cell.angle_beta   90.00
_cell.angle_gamma   90.00
#
_symmetry.space_group_name_H-M   'P 1'
#
loop_
_entity.id
_entity.type
_entity.pdbx_description
1 polymer ?
#
loop_
_entity_poly.entity_id
_entity_poly.type
_entity_poly.pdbx_seq_one_letter_code
_entity_poly.pdbx_strand_id
1 'polypeptide(L)'
;MMQPDLDDGQDAQPAPPSPPPSSPPSSSPRPISVVLPPSPPAVPPSAQQEVGRGTVKGRCSYEGCGRPTQSSKFFKIDDKRRAGGQDWSALAGRVLCDTCYVRFLRNGTLERTRNKPLDASERRCTYPGCERPTQSSKFLRIDGRTAAGGQDWSALSGSVLCNTCYARYLRNGTLERTSGGSSIVRTSNRSKQRP
;
A
#
# COMPACT_ATOMS: atom_id res chain seq x y z
N MET A 1 28.37 27.47 -59.20
CA MET A 1 27.04 27.80 -58.63
C MET A 1 26.28 26.50 -58.53
N MET A 2 26.16 25.94 -57.33
CA MET A 2 25.44 24.69 -57.06
C MET A 2 24.51 24.98 -55.88
N GLN A 3 23.20 24.93 -56.14
CA GLN A 3 22.16 25.06 -55.12
C GLN A 3 21.90 23.68 -54.49
N PRO A 4 21.81 23.57 -53.15
CA PRO A 4 21.35 22.36 -52.50
C PRO A 4 19.81 22.31 -52.44
N ASP A 5 19.30 21.12 -52.72
CA ASP A 5 17.89 20.71 -52.70
C ASP A 5 17.39 20.63 -51.25
N LEU A 6 16.31 21.37 -50.93
CA LEU A 6 15.62 21.28 -49.64
C LEU A 6 14.60 20.13 -49.71
N ASP A 7 14.90 19.04 -49.01
CA ASP A 7 14.00 17.91 -48.78
C ASP A 7 12.97 18.29 -47.68
N ASP A 8 11.72 18.48 -48.10
CA ASP A 8 10.56 18.79 -47.25
C ASP A 8 10.14 17.53 -46.48
N GLY A 9 10.72 17.36 -45.29
CA GLY A 9 10.37 16.30 -44.36
C GLY A 9 8.95 16.46 -43.84
N GLN A 10 7.99 15.80 -44.49
CA GLN A 10 6.61 15.69 -44.03
C GLN A 10 6.55 14.95 -42.68
N ASP A 11 6.37 15.72 -41.62
CA ASP A 11 6.08 15.27 -40.27
C ASP A 11 4.73 14.53 -40.27
N ALA A 12 4.80 13.20 -40.18
CA ALA A 12 3.63 12.35 -40.10
C ALA A 12 2.89 12.65 -38.79
N GLN A 13 1.75 13.35 -38.88
CA GLN A 13 0.92 13.63 -37.73
C GLN A 13 0.51 12.33 -37.02
N PRO A 14 0.65 12.25 -35.68
CA PRO A 14 0.22 11.09 -34.92
C PRO A 14 -1.29 10.89 -35.06
N ALA A 15 -1.70 9.65 -35.28
CA ALA A 15 -3.10 9.26 -35.40
C ALA A 15 -3.89 9.68 -34.14
N PRO A 16 -5.13 10.17 -34.29
CA PRO A 16 -5.96 10.56 -33.17
C PRO A 16 -6.26 9.34 -32.27
N PRO A 17 -6.38 9.53 -30.96
CA PRO A 17 -6.69 8.45 -30.03
C PRO A 17 -8.08 7.87 -30.34
N SER A 18 -8.17 6.54 -30.35
CA SER A 18 -9.43 5.82 -30.53
C SER A 18 -10.48 6.24 -29.50
N PRO A 19 -11.76 6.38 -29.89
CA PRO A 19 -12.82 6.71 -28.95
C PRO A 19 -12.96 5.62 -27.88
N PRO A 20 -13.34 5.98 -26.64
CA PRO A 20 -13.56 5.02 -25.57
C PRO A 20 -14.73 4.08 -25.93
N PRO A 21 -14.68 2.81 -25.48
CA PRO A 21 -15.77 1.87 -25.71
C PRO A 21 -17.06 2.37 -25.05
N SER A 22 -18.14 2.36 -25.82
CA SER A 22 -19.49 2.70 -25.36
C SER A 22 -19.86 1.89 -24.12
N SER A 23 -20.30 2.58 -23.07
CA SER A 23 -20.70 1.95 -21.81
C SER A 23 -21.81 0.91 -22.04
N PRO A 24 -21.77 -0.24 -21.33
CA PRO A 24 -22.81 -1.26 -21.45
C PRO A 24 -24.16 -0.73 -20.93
N PRO A 25 -25.28 -1.23 -21.45
CA PRO A 25 -26.61 -0.83 -21.01
C PRO A 25 -26.82 -1.14 -19.53
N SER A 26 -27.38 -0.18 -18.81
CA SER A 26 -27.73 -0.28 -17.40
C SER A 26 -28.87 -1.27 -17.22
N SER A 27 -28.53 -2.52 -16.91
CA SER A 27 -29.49 -3.56 -16.54
C SER A 27 -30.10 -3.21 -15.18
N SER A 28 -31.38 -2.81 -15.20
CA SER A 28 -32.16 -2.59 -13.99
C SER A 28 -32.19 -3.87 -13.13
N PRO A 29 -31.89 -3.79 -11.83
CA PRO A 29 -31.91 -4.96 -10.96
C PRO A 29 -33.34 -5.48 -10.81
N ARG A 30 -33.54 -6.77 -11.09
CA ARG A 30 -34.77 -7.48 -10.74
C ARG A 30 -34.93 -7.53 -9.21
N PRO A 31 -36.15 -7.50 -8.67
CA PRO A 31 -36.39 -7.73 -7.25
C PRO A 31 -35.89 -9.13 -6.89
N ILE A 32 -34.85 -9.19 -6.06
CA ILE A 32 -34.32 -10.42 -5.49
C ILE A 32 -35.30 -10.88 -4.43
N SER A 33 -36.00 -11.99 -4.68
CA SER A 33 -36.74 -12.71 -3.64
C SER A 33 -35.76 -13.10 -2.54
N VAL A 34 -35.87 -12.43 -1.40
CA VAL A 34 -35.08 -12.71 -0.20
C VAL A 34 -35.56 -14.06 0.36
N VAL A 35 -34.99 -15.15 -0.13
CA VAL A 35 -35.06 -16.44 0.55
C VAL A 35 -34.25 -16.29 1.82
N LEU A 36 -34.91 -16.25 2.98
CA LEU A 36 -34.22 -16.25 4.27
C LEU A 36 -33.31 -17.50 4.31
N PRO A 37 -32.00 -17.34 4.53
CA PRO A 37 -31.14 -18.48 4.74
C PRO A 37 -31.62 -19.23 5.99
N PRO A 38 -31.57 -20.57 6.00
CA PRO A 38 -31.87 -21.35 7.20
C PRO A 38 -30.98 -20.88 8.34
N SER A 39 -31.58 -20.77 9.53
CA SER A 39 -30.90 -20.36 10.75
C SER A 39 -29.56 -21.09 10.91
N PRO A 40 -28.46 -20.37 11.15
CA PRO A 40 -27.17 -21.01 11.34
C PRO A 40 -27.27 -21.99 12.52
N PRO A 41 -26.70 -23.19 12.41
CA PRO A 41 -26.66 -24.12 13.53
C PRO A 41 -25.96 -23.44 14.71
N ALA A 42 -26.52 -23.65 15.91
CA ALA A 42 -26.00 -23.10 17.15
C ALA A 42 -24.49 -23.29 17.21
N VAL A 43 -23.76 -22.18 17.17
CA VAL A 43 -22.30 -22.17 17.29
C VAL A 43 -21.98 -22.80 18.64
N PRO A 44 -21.29 -23.94 18.70
CA PRO A 44 -20.91 -24.52 19.98
C PRO A 44 -20.08 -23.49 20.75
N PRO A 45 -20.28 -23.36 22.07
CA PRO A 45 -19.53 -22.42 22.89
C PRO A 45 -18.05 -22.63 22.62
N SER A 46 -17.37 -21.53 22.30
CA SER A 46 -15.95 -21.48 21.96
C SER A 46 -15.18 -22.42 22.87
N ALA A 47 -14.74 -23.55 22.31
CA ALA A 47 -13.75 -24.39 22.95
C ALA A 47 -12.54 -23.50 23.18
N GLN A 48 -12.42 -23.01 24.41
CA GLN A 48 -11.19 -22.46 24.93
C GLN A 48 -10.23 -23.64 24.91
N GLN A 49 -9.50 -23.74 23.79
CA GLN A 49 -8.45 -24.71 23.62
C GLN A 49 -7.40 -24.29 24.66
N GLU A 50 -7.42 -25.01 25.78
CA GLU A 50 -6.42 -24.99 26.83
C GLU A 50 -5.09 -25.35 26.17
N VAL A 51 -4.41 -24.33 25.66
CA VAL A 51 -3.08 -24.46 25.08
C VAL A 51 -2.18 -24.83 26.24
N GLY A 52 -1.88 -26.12 26.38
CA GLY A 52 -0.93 -26.62 27.36
C GLY A 52 0.31 -25.73 27.33
N ARG A 53 0.57 -25.05 28.44
CA ARG A 53 1.70 -24.12 28.65
C ARG A 53 3.04 -24.88 28.76
N GLY A 54 3.30 -25.79 27.84
CA GLY A 54 4.65 -26.28 27.62
C GLY A 54 5.42 -25.19 26.87
N THR A 55 6.40 -24.56 27.51
CA THR A 55 7.39 -23.69 26.84
C THR A 55 8.29 -24.54 25.96
N VAL A 56 7.73 -25.13 24.91
CA VAL A 56 8.53 -25.61 23.79
C VAL A 56 9.12 -24.34 23.17
N LYS A 57 10.46 -24.26 23.08
CA LYS A 57 11.15 -23.20 22.33
C LYS A 57 10.71 -23.30 20.87
N GLY A 58 9.58 -22.67 20.54
CA GLY A 58 9.06 -22.59 19.20
C GLY A 58 9.98 -21.73 18.34
N ARG A 59 10.08 -22.07 17.05
CA ARG A 59 10.64 -21.20 16.03
C ARG A 59 9.54 -20.91 15.02
N CYS A 60 9.44 -19.66 14.58
CA CYS A 60 8.56 -19.30 13.49
C CYS A 60 9.02 -20.00 12.19
N SER A 61 8.14 -20.79 11.59
CA SER A 61 8.35 -21.54 10.34
C SER A 61 8.16 -20.68 9.08
N TYR A 62 7.93 -19.37 9.22
CA TYR A 62 7.81 -18.48 8.08
C TYR A 62 9.18 -17.97 7.64
N GLU A 63 9.58 -18.29 6.41
CA GLU A 63 10.88 -17.94 5.79
C GLU A 63 11.17 -16.42 5.86
N GLY A 64 10.15 -15.57 5.69
CA GLY A 64 10.29 -14.10 5.76
C GLY A 64 10.32 -13.52 7.18
N CYS A 65 10.38 -14.34 8.22
CA CYS A 65 10.39 -13.88 9.60
C CYS A 65 11.80 -13.43 10.02
N GLY A 66 12.03 -12.12 10.13
CA GLY A 66 13.35 -11.60 10.53
C GLY A 66 13.79 -11.90 11.97
N ARG A 67 12.92 -12.48 12.82
CA ARG A 67 13.22 -12.82 14.22
C ARG A 67 12.46 -14.10 14.63
N PRO A 68 12.84 -15.27 14.10
CA PRO A 68 12.01 -16.46 14.22
C PRO A 68 12.01 -17.09 15.62
N THR A 69 12.98 -16.77 16.47
CA THR A 69 13.12 -17.35 17.83
C THR A 69 12.90 -16.34 18.97
N GLN A 70 12.73 -15.04 18.67
CA GLN A 70 12.63 -13.98 19.70
C GLN A 70 11.20 -13.69 20.16
N SER A 71 10.22 -14.52 19.81
CA SER A 71 8.84 -14.29 20.22
C SER A 71 8.54 -14.99 21.55
N SER A 72 7.74 -14.34 22.40
CA SER A 72 7.24 -14.95 23.63
C SER A 72 6.11 -15.95 23.38
N LYS A 73 5.45 -15.89 22.21
CA LYS A 73 4.30 -16.70 21.86
C LYS A 73 4.41 -17.24 20.44
N PHE A 74 4.07 -18.51 20.30
CA PHE A 74 4.05 -19.21 19.02
C PHE A 74 2.68 -19.87 18.84
N PHE A 75 2.15 -19.77 17.64
CA PHE A 75 0.84 -20.27 17.27
C PHE A 75 1.01 -21.33 16.19
N LYS A 76 0.62 -22.57 16.48
CA LYS A 76 0.45 -23.59 15.45
C LYS A 76 -0.83 -23.29 14.69
N ILE A 77 -0.76 -23.32 13.37
CA ILE A 77 -1.91 -23.09 12.50
C ILE A 77 -2.51 -24.45 12.15
N ASP A 78 -3.78 -24.64 12.47
CA ASP A 78 -4.54 -25.83 12.11
C ASP A 78 -5.31 -25.60 10.80
N ASP A 79 -5.42 -26.64 9.97
CA ASP A 79 -6.17 -26.63 8.69
C ASP A 79 -7.62 -26.16 8.81
N LYS A 80 -8.22 -26.33 9.98
CA LYS A 80 -9.64 -26.01 10.22
C LYS A 80 -9.86 -24.60 10.77
N ARG A 81 -8.80 -23.81 10.95
CA ARG A 81 -8.91 -22.52 11.64
C ARG A 81 -9.34 -21.41 10.67
N ARG A 82 -10.56 -20.90 10.86
CA ARG A 82 -11.06 -19.67 10.20
C ARG A 82 -11.09 -18.51 11.19
N ALA A 83 -9.91 -18.06 11.63
CA ALA A 83 -9.81 -16.88 12.48
C ALA A 83 -9.78 -15.61 11.61
N GLY A 84 -10.62 -14.62 11.91
CA GLY A 84 -10.62 -13.31 11.25
C GLY A 84 -11.08 -13.30 9.79
N GLY A 85 -11.85 -14.29 9.35
CA GLY A 85 -12.38 -14.36 7.98
C GLY A 85 -11.33 -14.59 6.89
N GLN A 86 -10.08 -14.88 7.26
CA GLN A 86 -9.00 -15.18 6.33
C GLN A 86 -8.88 -16.70 6.11
N ASP A 87 -8.41 -17.10 4.93
CA ASP A 87 -8.08 -18.49 4.64
C ASP A 87 -6.68 -18.82 5.16
N TRP A 88 -6.60 -19.76 6.11
CA TRP A 88 -5.34 -20.18 6.72
C TRP A 88 -4.78 -21.46 6.09
N SER A 89 -5.44 -22.02 5.08
CA SER A 89 -5.14 -23.35 4.52
C SER A 89 -3.71 -23.43 4.00
N ALA A 90 -3.21 -22.36 3.37
CA ALA A 90 -1.83 -22.27 2.88
C ALA A 90 -0.75 -22.28 4.00
N LEU A 91 -1.16 -22.02 5.24
CA LEU A 91 -0.27 -21.94 6.42
C LEU A 91 -0.49 -23.09 7.40
N ALA A 92 -1.39 -24.02 7.10
CA ALA A 92 -1.69 -25.13 7.97
C ALA A 92 -0.44 -25.99 8.27
N GLY A 93 -0.34 -26.46 9.51
CA GLY A 93 0.82 -27.18 10.03
C GLY A 93 2.03 -26.29 10.37
N ARG A 94 2.06 -25.02 9.95
CA ARG A 94 3.17 -24.10 10.26
C ARG A 94 3.03 -23.49 11.65
N VAL A 95 4.16 -23.08 12.23
CA VAL A 95 4.20 -22.34 13.49
C VAL A 95 4.55 -20.87 13.21
N LEU A 96 3.69 -19.95 13.63
CA LEU A 96 3.90 -18.51 13.48
C LEU A 96 4.25 -17.89 14.83
N CYS A 97 5.20 -16.96 14.85
CA CYS A 97 5.34 -16.07 16.01
C CYS A 97 4.15 -15.10 16.10
N ASP A 98 3.93 -14.54 17.28
CA ASP A 98 2.85 -13.56 17.54
C ASP A 98 2.77 -12.45 16.50
N THR A 99 3.91 -11.86 16.14
CA THR A 99 3.96 -10.77 15.14
C THR A 99 3.53 -11.21 13.74
N CYS A 100 3.88 -12.43 13.32
CA CYS A 100 3.48 -12.96 12.02
C CYS A 100 2.00 -13.37 12.04
N TYR A 101 1.55 -14.00 13.13
CA TYR A 101 0.16 -14.38 13.32
C TYR A 101 -0.79 -13.18 13.24
N VAL A 102 -0.55 -12.13 14.03
CA VAL A 102 -1.37 -10.91 14.04
C VAL A 102 -1.35 -10.21 12.67
N ARG A 103 -0.21 -10.25 11.97
CA ARG A 103 -0.10 -9.68 10.62
C ARG A 103 -1.01 -10.39 9.63
N PHE A 104 -0.94 -11.71 9.57
CA PHE A 104 -1.79 -12.48 8.67
C PHE A 104 -3.27 -12.29 9.02
N LEU A 105 -3.60 -12.30 10.30
CA LEU A 105 -4.96 -12.04 10.78
C LEU A 105 -5.51 -10.69 10.29
N ARG A 106 -4.66 -9.64 10.24
CA ARG A 106 -5.06 -8.30 9.80
C ARG A 106 -5.07 -8.11 8.29
N ASN A 107 -4.07 -8.67 7.61
CA ASN A 107 -3.79 -8.35 6.21
C ASN A 107 -4.15 -9.49 5.23
N GLY A 108 -4.44 -10.69 5.74
CA GLY A 108 -4.58 -11.91 4.93
C GLY A 108 -3.27 -12.40 4.31
N THR A 109 -2.14 -11.72 4.55
CA THR A 109 -0.84 -12.07 3.98
C THR A 109 0.29 -11.93 5.00
N LEU A 110 1.26 -12.85 4.94
CA LEU A 110 2.47 -12.80 5.78
C LEU A 110 3.58 -11.95 5.17
N GLU A 111 3.47 -11.63 3.89
CA GLU A 111 4.48 -10.85 3.17
C GLU A 111 4.76 -9.55 3.91
N ARG A 112 6.04 -9.40 4.28
CA ARG A 112 6.54 -8.11 4.72
C ARG A 112 6.78 -7.26 3.48
N THR A 113 5.71 -6.70 2.91
CA THR A 113 5.80 -5.59 1.94
C THR A 113 6.51 -4.35 2.50
N ARG A 114 6.98 -4.39 3.76
CA ARG A 114 7.77 -3.31 4.33
C ARG A 114 9.14 -3.25 3.69
N ASN A 115 9.20 -2.44 2.62
CA ASN A 115 10.40 -1.79 2.14
C ASN A 115 11.50 -2.79 1.83
N LYS A 116 11.24 -3.75 0.93
CA LYS A 116 12.38 -4.35 0.22
C LYS A 116 13.17 -3.16 -0.33
N PRO A 117 14.44 -2.99 0.06
CA PRO A 117 15.21 -1.84 -0.42
C PRO A 117 15.16 -1.91 -1.94
N LEU A 118 14.65 -0.84 -2.56
CA LEU A 118 14.64 -0.78 -4.02
C LEU A 118 16.06 -0.95 -4.53
N ASP A 119 16.19 -1.54 -5.71
CA ASP A 119 17.45 -1.64 -6.41
C ASP A 119 18.04 -0.25 -6.64
N ALA A 120 19.37 -0.15 -6.71
CA ALA A 120 20.04 1.16 -6.84
C ALA A 120 19.54 1.94 -8.07
N SER A 121 19.19 1.24 -9.15
CA SER A 121 18.60 1.79 -10.37
C SER A 121 17.18 2.36 -10.17
N GLU A 122 16.40 1.79 -9.24
CA GLU A 122 15.03 2.21 -8.95
C GLU A 122 14.94 3.25 -7.80
N ARG A 123 16.06 3.61 -7.15
CA ARG A 123 16.13 4.61 -6.06
C ARG A 123 16.06 6.05 -6.56
N ARG A 124 15.03 6.36 -7.34
CA ARG A 124 14.75 7.71 -7.83
C ARG A 124 13.27 8.04 -7.64
N CYS A 125 13.00 9.20 -7.06
CA CYS A 125 11.65 9.74 -6.96
C CYS A 125 11.11 10.01 -8.37
N THR A 126 9.99 9.39 -8.72
CA THR A 126 9.33 9.56 -10.03
C THR A 126 8.41 10.77 -10.07
N TYR A 127 8.14 11.42 -8.93
CA TYR A 127 7.32 12.62 -8.90
C TYR A 127 8.05 13.80 -9.59
N PRO A 128 7.47 14.41 -10.65
CA PRO A 128 8.14 15.45 -11.43
C PRO A 128 8.46 16.72 -10.62
N GLY A 129 7.67 17.03 -9.59
CA GLY A 129 7.90 18.19 -8.71
C GLY A 129 8.90 17.94 -7.56
N CYS A 130 9.69 16.85 -7.61
CA CYS A 130 10.67 16.54 -6.58
C CYS A 130 12.01 17.25 -6.85
N GLU A 131 12.44 18.15 -5.96
CA GLU A 131 13.74 18.85 -6.09
C GLU A 131 14.95 17.94 -5.98
N ARG A 132 14.81 16.85 -5.20
CA ARG A 132 15.93 15.98 -4.82
C ARG A 132 15.55 14.52 -5.08
N PRO A 133 15.37 14.13 -6.35
CA PRO A 133 14.81 12.82 -6.68
C PRO A 133 15.73 11.66 -6.31
N THR A 134 17.03 11.87 -6.18
CA THR A 134 18.01 10.81 -5.84
C THR A 134 18.57 10.91 -4.42
N GLN A 135 18.33 12.01 -3.70
CA GLN A 135 18.98 12.29 -2.41
C GLN A 135 18.07 12.00 -1.21
N SER A 136 17.52 10.80 -1.16
CA SER A 136 16.69 10.33 -0.04
C SER A 136 17.30 9.08 0.57
N SER A 137 17.27 8.97 1.90
CA SER A 137 17.64 7.75 2.60
C SER A 137 16.65 6.61 2.40
N LYS A 138 15.43 6.94 1.95
CA LYS A 138 14.35 5.98 1.75
C LYS A 138 13.53 6.32 0.51
N PHE A 139 13.25 5.28 -0.27
CA PHE A 139 12.35 5.30 -1.41
C PHE A 139 11.25 4.26 -1.17
N LEU A 140 10.03 4.60 -1.53
CA LEU A 140 8.87 3.72 -1.38
C LEU A 140 8.17 3.60 -2.73
N ARG A 141 7.98 2.36 -3.19
CA ARG A 141 7.11 2.06 -4.32
C ARG A 141 5.66 2.05 -3.84
N ILE A 142 4.79 2.71 -4.59
CA ILE A 142 3.37 2.79 -4.27
C ILE A 142 2.66 1.66 -5.02
N ASP A 143 2.03 0.74 -4.31
CA ASP A 143 1.35 -0.41 -4.92
C ASP A 143 -0.10 -0.10 -5.36
N GLY A 144 -0.59 1.12 -5.14
CA GLY A 144 -1.95 1.57 -5.46
C GLY A 144 -3.06 0.96 -4.60
N ARG A 145 -2.81 -0.19 -3.96
CA ARG A 145 -3.76 -0.86 -3.06
C ARG A 145 -3.71 -0.38 -1.61
N THR A 146 -2.73 0.45 -1.28
CA THR A 146 -2.47 0.87 0.10
C THR A 146 -3.32 2.07 0.44
N ALA A 147 -4.33 1.93 1.30
CA ALA A 147 -5.04 3.06 1.92
C ALA A 147 -4.26 3.62 3.12
N ALA A 148 -2.97 3.91 2.93
CA ALA A 148 -2.13 4.42 4.01
C ALA A 148 -2.58 5.85 4.35
N GLY A 149 -2.96 6.07 5.61
CA GLY A 149 -3.41 7.38 6.11
C GLY A 149 -4.78 7.83 5.57
N GLY A 150 -5.63 6.91 5.09
CA GLY A 150 -6.96 7.24 4.58
C GLY A 150 -6.97 8.03 3.26
N GLN A 151 -5.81 8.13 2.60
CA GLN A 151 -5.69 8.76 1.29
C GLN A 151 -5.84 7.73 0.18
N ASP A 152 -6.34 8.16 -0.98
CA ASP A 152 -6.30 7.36 -2.20
C ASP A 152 -4.90 7.45 -2.82
N TRP A 153 -4.29 6.29 -3.09
CA TRP A 153 -2.96 6.21 -3.71
C TRP A 153 -3.02 5.69 -5.14
N SER A 154 -4.22 5.55 -5.70
CA SER A 154 -4.46 4.89 -6.98
C SER A 154 -3.78 5.65 -8.12
N ALA A 155 -3.84 6.99 -8.09
CA ALA A 155 -3.17 7.86 -9.08
C ALA A 155 -1.64 7.78 -9.05
N LEU A 156 -1.06 7.31 -7.94
CA LEU A 156 0.38 7.17 -7.76
C LEU A 156 0.84 5.71 -7.84
N SER A 157 -0.03 4.78 -8.19
CA SER A 157 0.31 3.37 -8.32
C SER A 157 1.46 3.15 -9.31
N GLY A 158 2.45 2.34 -8.91
CA GLY A 158 3.69 2.10 -9.65
C GLY A 158 4.76 3.18 -9.49
N SER A 159 4.42 4.36 -8.95
CA SER A 159 5.40 5.42 -8.72
C SER A 159 6.33 5.10 -7.54
N VAL A 160 7.55 5.64 -7.60
CA VAL A 160 8.51 5.60 -6.49
C VAL A 160 8.60 6.98 -5.89
N LEU A 161 8.28 7.12 -4.61
CA LEU A 161 8.38 8.38 -3.89
C LEU A 161 9.55 8.35 -2.92
N CYS A 162 10.28 9.47 -2.86
CA CYS A 162 11.20 9.70 -1.74
C CYS A 162 10.41 9.91 -0.44
N ASN A 163 11.08 9.74 0.71
CA ASN A 163 10.44 9.88 2.02
C ASN A 163 9.73 11.23 2.21
N THR A 164 10.32 12.31 1.70
CA THR A 164 9.76 13.66 1.79
C THR A 164 8.46 13.80 1.00
N CYS A 165 8.42 13.31 -0.25
CA CYS A 165 7.22 13.35 -1.08
C CYS A 165 6.13 12.43 -0.50
N TYR A 166 6.49 11.21 -0.09
CA TYR A 166 5.57 10.28 0.56
C TYR A 166 4.90 10.91 1.79
N ALA A 167 5.68 11.51 2.69
CA ALA A 167 5.17 12.16 3.90
C ALA A 167 4.34 13.42 3.60
N ARG A 168 4.58 14.11 2.48
CA ARG A 168 3.73 15.23 2.05
C ARG A 168 2.37 14.71 1.61
N TYR A 169 2.34 13.72 0.71
CA TYR A 169 1.09 13.14 0.24
C TYR A 169 0.26 12.54 1.37
N LEU A 170 0.91 11.83 2.29
CA LEU A 170 0.25 11.24 3.46
C LEU A 170 -0.44 12.30 4.34
N ARG A 171 0.14 13.51 4.45
CA ARG A 171 -0.41 14.61 5.27
C ARG A 171 -1.47 15.43 4.53
N ASN A 172 -1.26 15.70 3.26
CA ASN A 172 -2.03 16.68 2.51
C ASN A 172 -3.01 16.05 1.51
N GLY A 173 -2.89 14.75 1.24
CA GLY A 173 -3.60 14.08 0.14
C GLY A 173 -3.15 14.49 -1.26
N THR A 174 -2.19 15.41 -1.38
CA THR A 174 -1.64 15.90 -2.65
C THR A 174 -0.14 16.10 -2.58
N LEU A 175 0.54 15.89 -3.72
CA LEU A 175 1.96 16.17 -3.90
C LEU A 175 2.21 17.60 -4.37
N GLU A 176 1.18 18.27 -4.89
CA GLU A 176 1.28 19.64 -5.38
C GLU A 176 1.86 20.52 -4.29
N ARG A 177 2.98 21.18 -4.63
CA ARG A 177 3.39 22.33 -3.86
C ARG A 177 2.35 23.40 -4.19
N THR A 178 1.62 23.84 -3.17
CA THR A 178 1.06 25.18 -3.21
C THR A 178 2.21 26.13 -3.49
N SER A 179 2.38 26.49 -4.76
CA SER A 179 3.34 27.48 -5.25
C SER A 179 3.08 28.87 -4.67
N GLY A 180 2.09 29.02 -3.78
CA GLY A 180 1.74 30.20 -3.01
C GLY A 180 2.75 30.60 -1.93
N GLY A 181 4.04 30.36 -2.17
CA GLY A 181 5.12 31.07 -1.50
C GLY A 181 5.43 32.39 -2.17
N SER A 182 4.41 33.16 -2.57
CA SER A 182 4.56 34.62 -2.60
C SER A 182 4.96 34.97 -1.18
N SER A 183 6.15 35.52 -1.01
CA SER A 183 6.75 35.82 0.28
C SER A 183 5.79 36.67 1.10
N ILE A 184 5.00 36.05 1.98
CA ILE A 184 4.46 36.78 3.11
C ILE A 184 5.69 37.08 3.95
N VAL A 185 6.27 38.24 3.67
CA VAL A 185 7.21 38.94 4.53
C VAL A 185 6.58 38.89 5.91
N ARG A 186 7.07 37.99 6.77
CA ARG A 186 6.83 38.09 8.20
C ARG A 186 7.55 39.35 8.64
N THR A 187 6.88 40.49 8.51
CA THR A 187 7.24 41.73 9.17
C THR A 187 7.27 41.41 10.65
N SER A 188 8.48 41.22 11.16
CA SER A 188 8.75 41.04 12.57
C SER A 188 8.51 42.39 13.25
N ASN A 189 7.25 42.72 13.52
CA ASN A 189 6.91 43.81 14.42
C ASN A 189 7.23 43.37 15.86
N ARG A 190 8.52 43.42 16.19
CA ARG A 190 9.01 43.39 17.57
C ARG A 190 8.73 44.76 18.19
N SER A 191 7.46 45.04 18.45
CA SER A 191 7.04 46.21 19.23
C SER A 191 7.41 45.96 20.68
N LYS A 192 8.53 46.58 21.04
CA LYS A 192 9.07 46.76 22.38
C LYS A 192 8.14 47.71 23.14
N GLN A 193 7.25 47.19 23.97
CA GLN A 193 6.60 48.00 25.01
C GLN A 193 6.31 47.15 26.23
N ARG A 194 7.00 47.46 27.33
CA ARG A 194 6.46 47.53 28.69
C ARG A 194 7.56 47.94 29.69
N PRO A 195 7.17 48.53 30.82
CA PRO A 195 6.90 49.94 31.02
C PRO A 195 8.06 50.67 31.72
#